data_AF-A0A7C9RV14-F1
#
_entry.id   AF-A0A7C9RV14-F1
#
_cell.length_a   1.000
_cell.length_b   1.000
_cell.length_c   1.000
_cell.angle_alpha   90.00
_cell.angle_beta   90.00
_cell.angle_gamma   90.00
#
_symmetry.space_group_name_H-M   'P 1'
#
loop_
_entity.id
_entity.type
_entity.pdbx_description
1 polymer ?
#
loop_
_entity_poly.entity_id
_entity_poly.type
_entity_poly.pdbx_seq_one_letter_code
_entity_poly.pdbx_strand_id
1 'polypeptide(L)'
;MTRVAVIGDVGGHADQLRKVLRELQAEIGQLPSDLLVIQVGDLVDRGPDSLGVLDTVAPLLTERWVQLAGNHEAQYLPGSTIFWPEPLPRRGVETLREWWADGRMQVAAAITANGEEFLLTHAGLTLAAWRQLGEPASAARAAYLLNERPELIWYMGAHARDEQAGPLWAESGAALHEPWMRYEGIVPFGQIHGHSTIVHFGDQRWQCDGRIRQRATADWPARHVRVRVGGRLFIGVDPRHGRTGATSWQPLILDNAEVHAMPAPA
;
A
#
# COMPACT_ATOMS: atom_id res chain seq x y z
N MET A 1 16.06 2.51 -18.44
CA MET A 1 15.24 1.43 -17.84
C MET A 1 14.67 1.99 -16.56
N THR A 2 13.36 1.84 -16.32
CA THR A 2 12.71 2.43 -15.16
C THR A 2 12.76 1.47 -13.98
N ARG A 3 13.16 1.98 -12.81
CA ARG A 3 13.13 1.31 -11.52
C ARG A 3 11.94 1.84 -10.73
N VAL A 4 11.09 0.95 -10.24
CA VAL A 4 9.99 1.29 -9.34
C VAL A 4 10.39 0.96 -7.92
N ALA A 5 10.32 1.94 -7.02
CA ALA A 5 10.49 1.73 -5.59
C ALA A 5 9.13 1.81 -4.90
N VAL A 6 8.69 0.69 -4.32
CA VAL A 6 7.45 0.64 -3.54
C VAL A 6 7.78 0.84 -2.07
N ILE A 7 7.26 1.91 -1.49
CA ILE A 7 7.45 2.29 -0.09
C ILE A 7 6.19 1.91 0.69
N GLY A 8 6.36 1.10 1.74
CA GLY A 8 5.31 0.70 2.68
C GLY A 8 4.79 1.82 3.59
N ASP A 9 4.05 1.42 4.61
CA ASP A 9 3.52 2.29 5.67
C ASP A 9 4.66 3.05 6.37
N VAL A 10 4.59 4.38 6.35
CA VAL A 10 5.58 5.26 7.00
C VAL A 10 5.13 5.60 8.42
N GLY A 11 3.83 5.79 8.65
CA GLY A 11 3.23 6.00 9.95
C GLY A 11 3.93 7.06 10.78
N GLY A 12 4.07 8.29 10.27
CA GLY A 12 4.61 9.42 11.01
C GLY A 12 6.12 9.36 11.30
N HIS A 13 6.87 8.45 10.68
CA HIS A 13 8.32 8.34 10.85
C HIS A 13 9.09 9.11 9.77
N ALA A 14 9.06 10.44 9.82
CA ALA A 14 9.70 11.30 8.82
C ALA A 14 11.19 10.99 8.59
N ASP A 15 11.94 10.65 9.65
CA ASP A 15 13.36 10.33 9.53
C ASP A 15 13.62 9.01 8.80
N GLN A 16 12.74 8.01 8.97
CA GLN A 16 12.81 6.75 8.24
C GLN A 16 12.55 6.97 6.75
N LEU A 17 11.53 7.76 6.42
CA LEU A 17 11.23 8.12 5.04
C LEU A 17 12.40 8.87 4.39
N ARG A 18 12.92 9.92 5.04
CA ARG A 18 14.07 10.69 4.53
C ARG A 18 15.31 9.81 4.34
N LYS A 19 15.52 8.83 5.23
CA LYS A 19 16.62 7.86 5.08
C LYS A 19 16.46 7.04 3.80
N VAL A 20 15.29 6.44 3.58
CA VAL A 20 15.02 5.64 2.38
C VAL A 20 15.12 6.49 1.11
N LEU A 21 14.60 7.72 1.12
CA LEU A 21 14.71 8.64 -0.01
C LEU A 21 16.18 8.94 -0.37
N ARG A 22 17.05 9.15 0.63
CA ARG A 22 18.50 9.31 0.39
C ARG A 22 19.14 8.06 -0.19
N GLU A 23 18.77 6.87 0.29
CA GLU A 23 19.26 5.59 -0.25
C GLU A 23 18.81 5.39 -1.71
N LEU A 24 17.62 5.89 -2.07
CA LEU A 24 17.11 5.96 -3.43
C LEU A 24 17.71 7.10 -4.27
N GLN A 25 18.64 7.88 -3.70
CA GLN A 25 19.28 9.05 -4.34
C GLN A 25 18.29 10.16 -4.71
N ALA A 26 17.16 10.24 -3.99
CA ALA A 26 16.23 11.35 -4.11
C ALA A 26 16.75 12.57 -3.35
N GLU A 27 16.62 13.73 -3.98
CA GLU A 27 16.88 15.03 -3.40
C GLU A 27 15.56 15.74 -3.06
N ILE A 28 15.63 16.88 -2.38
CA ILE A 28 14.43 17.65 -2.02
C ILE A 28 13.71 18.08 -3.30
N GLY A 29 12.51 17.54 -3.50
CA GLY A 29 11.67 17.86 -4.66
C GLY A 29 12.12 17.22 -5.99
N GLN A 30 13.11 16.31 -5.97
CA GLN A 30 13.60 15.69 -7.19
C GLN A 30 13.91 14.20 -6.99
N LEU A 31 13.23 13.35 -7.77
CA LEU A 31 13.56 11.93 -7.92
C LEU A 31 14.54 11.74 -9.09
N PRO A 32 15.43 10.71 -9.04
CA PRO A 32 16.21 10.30 -10.19
C PRO A 32 15.35 10.05 -11.43
N SER A 33 15.86 10.38 -12.62
CA SER A 33 15.11 10.28 -13.88
C SER A 33 14.71 8.85 -14.27
N ASP A 34 15.37 7.85 -13.70
CA ASP A 34 15.10 6.43 -13.87
C ASP A 34 14.22 5.85 -12.75
N LEU A 35 13.88 6.65 -11.73
CA LEU A 35 13.10 6.20 -10.57
C LEU A 35 11.65 6.69 -10.64
N LEU A 36 10.74 5.79 -10.31
CA LEU A 36 9.37 6.10 -9.93
C LEU A 36 9.10 5.52 -8.54
N VAL A 37 8.48 6.31 -7.66
CA VAL A 37 8.11 5.88 -6.32
C VAL A 37 6.61 5.62 -6.25
N ILE A 38 6.21 4.50 -5.65
CA ILE A 38 4.82 4.24 -5.26
C ILE A 38 4.78 4.08 -3.75
N GLN A 39 4.14 5.00 -3.04
CA GLN A 39 3.94 4.88 -1.59
C GLN A 39 2.53 4.35 -1.32
N VAL A 40 2.41 3.25 -0.57
CA VAL A 40 1.16 2.46 -0.47
C VAL A 40 0.21 2.92 0.65
N GLY A 41 0.23 4.18 1.05
CA GLY A 41 -0.64 4.72 2.10
C GLY A 41 -0.09 4.59 3.53
N ASP A 42 -0.82 5.13 4.50
CA ASP A 42 -0.41 5.27 5.90
C ASP A 42 0.92 6.03 6.04
N LEU A 43 0.93 7.26 5.53
CA LEU A 43 1.99 8.23 5.78
C LEU A 43 1.92 8.79 7.20
N VAL A 44 0.71 8.97 7.74
CA VAL A 44 0.49 9.65 9.03
C VAL A 44 0.16 8.69 10.17
N ASP A 45 0.08 9.24 11.39
CA ASP A 45 -0.23 8.59 12.66
C ASP A 45 0.83 7.61 13.17
N ARG A 46 0.65 7.08 14.40
CA ARG A 46 1.56 6.17 15.14
C ARG A 46 2.92 6.77 15.53
N GLY A 47 3.68 7.27 14.57
CA GLY A 47 5.00 7.85 14.75
C GLY A 47 4.95 9.31 15.24
N PRO A 48 6.11 9.88 15.57
CA PRO A 48 6.19 11.17 16.25
C PRO A 48 6.00 12.40 15.35
N ASP A 49 6.12 12.28 14.03
CA ASP A 49 6.24 13.42 13.12
C ASP A 49 5.45 13.24 11.80
N SER A 50 4.13 13.18 11.91
CA SER A 50 3.24 13.08 10.74
C SER A 50 3.34 14.29 9.81
N LEU A 51 3.48 15.51 10.36
CA LEU A 51 3.64 16.71 9.53
C LEU A 51 4.95 16.69 8.77
N GLY A 52 6.06 16.26 9.38
CA GLY A 52 7.34 16.13 8.70
C GLY A 52 7.33 15.08 7.60
N VAL A 53 6.52 14.02 7.71
CA VAL A 53 6.29 13.08 6.60
C VAL A 53 5.60 13.79 5.44
N LEU A 54 4.48 14.48 5.70
CA LEU A 54 3.75 15.20 4.66
C LEU A 54 4.60 16.30 4.00
N ASP A 55 5.37 17.06 4.79
CA ASP A 55 6.30 18.08 4.29
C ASP A 55 7.43 17.48 3.45
N THR A 56 7.82 16.22 3.69
CA THR A 56 8.82 15.49 2.89
C THR A 56 8.24 15.02 1.56
N VAL A 57 6.99 14.54 1.55
CA VAL A 57 6.34 13.99 0.35
C VAL A 57 5.79 15.08 -0.56
N ALA A 58 5.23 16.16 -0.01
CA ALA A 58 4.59 17.24 -0.76
C ALA A 58 5.38 17.73 -1.99
N PRO A 59 6.69 18.06 -1.89
CA PRO A 59 7.45 18.52 -3.06
C PRO A 59 7.81 17.41 -4.05
N LEU A 60 7.65 16.13 -3.68
CA LEU A 60 7.96 14.97 -4.51
C LEU A 60 6.75 14.47 -5.31
N LEU A 61 5.53 14.95 -5.00
CA LEU A 61 4.27 14.64 -5.71
C LEU A 61 4.24 15.21 -7.14
N THR A 62 5.13 14.67 -7.96
CA THR A 62 5.33 14.95 -9.39
C THR A 62 4.88 13.72 -10.19
N GLU A 63 5.07 13.72 -11.51
CA GLU A 63 4.77 12.59 -12.40
C GLU A 63 5.50 11.27 -12.03
N ARG A 64 6.52 11.34 -11.18
CA ARG A 64 7.34 10.19 -10.74
C ARG A 64 7.00 9.69 -9.34
N TRP A 65 5.96 10.24 -8.71
CA TRP A 65 5.47 9.78 -7.42
C TRP A 65 3.99 9.43 -7.49
N VAL A 66 3.66 8.19 -7.15
CA VAL A 66 2.29 7.74 -6.97
C VAL A 66 2.02 7.61 -5.48
N GLN A 67 1.10 8.43 -4.98
CA GLN A 67 0.66 8.38 -3.58
C GLN A 67 -0.66 7.61 -3.48
N LEU A 68 -0.66 6.49 -2.76
CA LEU A 68 -1.89 5.79 -2.42
C LEU A 68 -2.42 6.26 -1.06
N ALA A 69 -3.73 6.22 -0.87
CA ALA A 69 -4.36 6.47 0.41
C ALA A 69 -4.29 5.21 1.28
N GLY A 70 -3.95 5.36 2.56
CA GLY A 70 -4.18 4.34 3.59
C GLY A 70 -5.41 4.66 4.43
N ASN A 71 -5.76 3.77 5.37
CA ASN A 71 -6.90 4.04 6.25
C ASN A 71 -6.62 5.25 7.17
N HIS A 72 -5.36 5.50 7.52
CA HIS A 72 -5.00 6.63 8.35
C HIS A 72 -5.14 7.99 7.64
N GLU A 73 -4.95 8.07 6.32
CA GLU A 73 -5.33 9.28 5.57
C GLU A 73 -6.85 9.36 5.38
N ALA A 74 -7.47 8.22 5.09
CA ALA A 74 -8.87 8.14 4.71
C ALA A 74 -9.82 8.64 5.81
N GLN A 75 -9.47 8.52 7.09
CA GLN A 75 -10.27 9.04 8.21
C GLN A 75 -10.47 10.57 8.18
N TYR A 76 -9.62 11.30 7.45
CA TYR A 76 -9.69 12.76 7.33
C TYR A 76 -10.44 13.24 6.07
N LEU A 77 -10.76 12.31 5.16
CA LEU A 77 -11.50 12.61 3.93
C LEU A 77 -13.00 12.81 4.19
N PRO A 78 -13.73 13.48 3.27
CA PRO A 78 -15.16 13.72 3.44
C PRO A 78 -15.96 12.42 3.60
N GLY A 79 -16.87 12.38 4.57
CA GLY A 79 -17.74 11.22 4.83
C GLY A 79 -17.15 10.16 5.77
N SER A 80 -15.91 10.34 6.22
CA SER A 80 -15.23 9.41 7.13
C SER A 80 -15.47 9.69 8.61
N THR A 81 -15.17 8.68 9.44
CA THR A 81 -15.13 8.81 10.90
C THR A 81 -13.69 8.71 11.39
N ILE A 82 -13.29 9.60 12.30
CA ILE A 82 -11.98 9.55 12.96
C ILE A 82 -11.95 8.32 13.87
N PHE A 83 -10.95 7.46 13.69
CA PHE A 83 -10.74 6.28 14.54
C PHE A 83 -9.41 6.34 15.30
N TRP A 84 -8.43 7.10 14.81
CA TRP A 84 -7.14 7.23 15.47
C TRP A 84 -7.23 8.24 16.62
N PRO A 85 -6.75 7.90 17.83
CA PRO A 85 -6.98 8.72 19.02
C PRO A 85 -6.14 10.00 19.06
N GLU A 86 -4.95 10.00 18.43
CA GLU A 86 -4.10 11.19 18.35
C GLU A 86 -4.37 11.96 17.04
N PRO A 87 -5.13 13.06 17.05
CA PRO A 87 -5.54 13.71 15.81
C PRO A 87 -4.37 14.41 15.10
N LEU A 88 -4.34 14.29 13.78
CA LEU A 88 -3.45 15.06 12.92
C LEU A 88 -3.73 16.57 13.08
N PRO A 89 -2.70 17.43 13.14
CA PRO A 89 -2.90 18.88 13.16
C PRO A 89 -3.67 19.37 11.93
N ARG A 90 -4.43 20.46 12.10
CA ARG A 90 -5.31 21.03 11.05
C ARG A 90 -4.62 21.18 9.68
N ARG A 91 -3.38 21.70 9.66
CA ARG A 91 -2.58 21.84 8.43
C ARG A 91 -2.39 20.51 7.71
N GLY A 92 -2.11 19.42 8.44
CA GLY A 92 -1.94 18.10 7.84
C GLY A 92 -3.26 17.56 7.26
N VAL A 93 -4.38 17.79 7.96
CA VAL A 93 -5.71 17.43 7.46
C VAL A 93 -6.05 18.18 6.17
N GLU A 94 -5.75 19.49 6.12
CA GLU A 94 -5.92 20.32 4.92
C GLU A 94 -5.05 19.78 3.76
N THR A 95 -3.77 19.48 4.00
CA THR A 95 -2.88 18.88 3.00
C THR A 95 -3.43 17.56 2.43
N LEU A 96 -3.90 16.64 3.28
CA LEU A 96 -4.43 15.35 2.82
C LEU A 96 -5.70 15.50 1.98
N ARG A 97 -6.57 16.44 2.36
CA ARG A 97 -7.79 16.76 1.60
C ARG A 97 -7.47 17.39 0.25
N GLU A 98 -6.47 18.27 0.17
CA GLU A 98 -5.99 18.84 -1.09
C GLU A 98 -5.43 17.75 -2.01
N TRP A 99 -4.61 16.84 -1.49
CA TRP A 99 -4.05 15.75 -2.30
C TRP A 99 -5.13 14.83 -2.86
N TRP A 100 -6.16 14.54 -2.06
CA TRP A 100 -7.31 13.78 -2.52
C TRP A 100 -8.14 14.52 -3.56
N ALA A 101 -8.49 15.79 -3.30
CA ALA A 101 -9.34 16.59 -4.18
C ALA A 101 -8.73 16.83 -5.56
N ASP A 102 -7.41 17.00 -5.65
CA ASP A 102 -6.71 17.23 -6.91
C ASP A 102 -6.21 15.93 -7.57
N GLY A 103 -6.54 14.76 -7.03
CA GLY A 103 -6.16 13.46 -7.58
C GLY A 103 -4.68 13.08 -7.40
N ARG A 104 -3.92 13.82 -6.59
CA ARG A 104 -2.52 13.50 -6.25
C ARG A 104 -2.40 12.29 -5.32
N MET A 105 -3.45 11.99 -4.56
CA MET A 105 -3.59 10.79 -3.75
C MET A 105 -4.77 9.96 -4.28
N GLN A 106 -4.53 8.67 -4.55
CA GLN A 106 -5.51 7.76 -5.14
C GLN A 106 -5.64 6.46 -4.34
N VAL A 107 -6.56 5.58 -4.73
CA VAL A 107 -6.82 4.32 -4.01
C VAL A 107 -5.85 3.22 -4.44
N ALA A 108 -5.56 3.15 -5.74
CA ALA A 108 -4.84 2.04 -6.33
C ALA A 108 -3.92 2.47 -7.48
N ALA A 109 -2.92 1.64 -7.75
CA ALA A 109 -2.07 1.73 -8.93
C ALA A 109 -1.82 0.34 -9.51
N ALA A 110 -1.33 0.27 -10.74
CA ALA A 110 -0.95 -1.00 -11.37
C ALA A 110 0.38 -0.87 -12.09
N ILE A 111 1.18 -1.94 -12.04
CA ILE A 111 2.46 -2.03 -12.75
C ILE A 111 2.58 -3.39 -13.43
N THR A 112 3.44 -3.47 -14.44
CA THR A 112 4.02 -4.72 -14.92
C THR A 112 5.50 -4.75 -14.56
N ALA A 113 5.97 -5.82 -13.93
CA ALA A 113 7.38 -6.02 -13.61
C ALA A 113 7.76 -7.48 -13.86
N ASN A 114 8.87 -7.70 -14.57
CA ASN A 114 9.36 -9.06 -14.90
C ASN A 114 8.30 -9.97 -15.57
N GLY A 115 7.41 -9.39 -16.38
CA GLY A 115 6.34 -10.13 -17.06
C GLY A 115 5.13 -10.48 -16.20
N GLU A 116 5.07 -10.00 -14.95
CA GLU A 116 3.92 -10.15 -14.06
C GLU A 116 3.22 -8.79 -13.83
N GLU A 117 1.89 -8.80 -13.83
CA GLU A 117 1.08 -7.65 -13.43
C GLU A 117 0.88 -7.64 -11.91
N PHE A 118 1.01 -6.45 -11.31
CA PHE A 118 0.73 -6.21 -9.91
C PHE A 118 -0.27 -5.08 -9.72
N LEU A 119 -1.30 -5.35 -8.91
CA LEU A 119 -2.15 -4.32 -8.33
C LEU A 119 -1.52 -3.82 -7.02
N LEU A 120 -1.38 -2.52 -6.87
CA LEU A 120 -0.91 -1.88 -5.65
C LEU A 120 -2.07 -1.18 -4.95
N THR A 121 -2.28 -1.51 -3.68
CA THR A 121 -3.29 -0.90 -2.79
C THR A 121 -2.72 -0.87 -1.38
N HIS A 122 -3.35 -0.13 -0.47
CA HIS A 122 -2.87 -0.07 0.90
C HIS A 122 -2.95 -1.40 1.64
N ALA A 123 -4.08 -2.11 1.61
CA ALA A 123 -4.31 -3.33 2.37
C ALA A 123 -4.55 -4.58 1.50
N GLY A 124 -4.44 -4.47 0.18
CA GLY A 124 -4.74 -5.54 -0.76
C GLY A 124 -6.21 -5.54 -1.18
N LEU A 125 -6.48 -6.04 -2.39
CA LEU A 125 -7.82 -6.28 -2.89
C LEU A 125 -8.29 -7.67 -2.45
N THR A 126 -9.27 -7.72 -1.54
CA THR A 126 -9.88 -8.97 -1.08
C THR A 126 -10.66 -9.67 -2.20
N LEU A 127 -10.88 -10.98 -2.05
CA LEU A 127 -11.63 -11.77 -3.04
C LEU A 127 -13.08 -11.24 -3.21
N ALA A 128 -13.73 -10.84 -2.12
CA ALA A 128 -15.09 -10.29 -2.18
C ALA A 128 -15.11 -8.92 -2.86
N ALA A 129 -14.15 -8.04 -2.56
CA ALA A 129 -14.02 -6.75 -3.24
C ALA A 129 -13.74 -6.93 -4.74
N TRP A 130 -12.85 -7.85 -5.12
CA TRP A 130 -12.60 -8.18 -6.53
C TRP A 130 -13.86 -8.65 -7.27
N ARG A 131 -14.70 -9.48 -6.65
CA ARG A 131 -15.99 -9.89 -7.21
C ARG A 131 -16.96 -8.71 -7.36
N GLN A 132 -17.02 -7.81 -6.37
CA GLN A 132 -17.85 -6.61 -6.45
C GLN A 132 -17.41 -5.63 -7.54
N LEU A 133 -16.12 -5.63 -7.88
CA LEU A 133 -15.58 -4.91 -9.04
C LEU A 133 -15.95 -5.56 -10.39
N GLY A 134 -16.65 -6.69 -10.39
CA GLY A 134 -16.98 -7.43 -11.61
C GLY A 134 -15.83 -8.28 -12.14
N GLU A 135 -14.98 -8.79 -11.24
CA GLU A 135 -13.94 -9.76 -11.54
C GLU A 135 -12.94 -9.29 -12.64
N PRO A 136 -12.33 -8.10 -12.49
CA PRO A 136 -11.41 -7.57 -13.49
C PRO A 136 -10.25 -8.54 -13.76
N ALA A 137 -9.95 -8.74 -15.04
CA ALA A 137 -8.94 -9.70 -15.50
C ALA A 137 -7.50 -9.16 -15.46
N SER A 138 -7.30 -7.84 -15.33
CA SER A 138 -5.98 -7.20 -15.28
C SER A 138 -5.84 -6.26 -14.09
N ALA A 139 -4.60 -6.08 -13.62
CA ALA A 139 -4.31 -5.18 -12.52
C ALA A 139 -4.67 -3.73 -12.87
N ALA A 140 -4.39 -3.31 -14.10
CA ALA A 140 -4.71 -1.98 -14.60
C ALA A 140 -6.23 -1.70 -14.57
N ARG A 141 -7.06 -2.67 -14.97
CA ARG A 141 -8.51 -2.51 -14.90
C ARG A 141 -9.02 -2.47 -13.47
N ALA A 142 -8.45 -3.29 -12.58
CA ALA A 142 -8.79 -3.28 -11.16
C ALA A 142 -8.45 -1.93 -10.52
N ALA A 143 -7.26 -1.38 -10.79
CA ALA A 143 -6.83 -0.08 -10.29
C ALA A 143 -7.75 1.05 -10.78
N TYR A 144 -8.06 1.08 -12.08
CA TYR A 144 -9.01 2.04 -12.64
C TYR A 144 -10.37 1.99 -11.94
N LEU A 145 -10.95 0.79 -11.78
CA LEU A 145 -12.26 0.65 -11.16
C LEU A 145 -12.26 1.07 -9.68
N LEU A 146 -11.18 0.79 -8.93
CA LEU A 146 -11.05 1.19 -7.54
C LEU A 146 -10.98 2.71 -7.38
N ASN A 147 -10.29 3.39 -8.30
CA ASN A 147 -10.18 4.84 -8.30
C ASN A 147 -11.48 5.53 -8.73
N GLU A 148 -12.30 4.89 -9.58
CA GLU A 148 -13.64 5.38 -9.99
C GLU A 148 -14.76 5.05 -8.98
N ARG A 149 -14.57 4.04 -8.12
CA ARG A 149 -15.59 3.52 -7.20
C ARG A 149 -15.13 3.57 -5.74
N PRO A 150 -15.02 4.77 -5.14
CA PRO A 150 -14.49 4.93 -3.79
C PRO A 150 -15.40 4.31 -2.72
N GLU A 151 -16.66 3.96 -3.00
CA GLU A 151 -17.55 3.38 -2.00
C GLU A 151 -17.00 2.08 -1.39
N LEU A 152 -16.28 1.27 -2.17
CA LEU A 152 -15.70 0.00 -1.73
C LEU A 152 -14.54 0.17 -0.74
N ILE A 153 -13.93 1.35 -0.68
CA ILE A 153 -12.73 1.60 0.13
C ILE A 153 -13.06 1.83 1.61
N TRP A 154 -14.31 2.20 1.91
CA TRP A 154 -14.77 2.56 3.25
C TRP A 154 -15.20 1.35 4.10
N TYR A 155 -15.38 0.19 3.49
CA TYR A 155 -15.84 -0.99 4.20
C TYR A 155 -14.72 -1.56 5.07
N MET A 156 -14.80 -1.30 6.37
CA MET A 156 -13.87 -1.87 7.35
C MET A 156 -14.13 -3.37 7.62
N GLY A 157 -15.33 -3.87 7.31
CA GLY A 157 -15.77 -5.21 7.71
C GLY A 157 -15.87 -5.38 9.24
N ALA A 158 -16.05 -6.61 9.72
CA ALA A 158 -15.95 -6.97 11.12
C ALA A 158 -14.48 -6.95 11.57
N HIS A 159 -14.01 -5.78 11.98
CA HIS A 159 -12.64 -5.54 12.48
C HIS A 159 -11.54 -5.87 11.46
N ALA A 160 -11.76 -5.57 10.17
CA ALA A 160 -10.77 -5.79 9.11
C ALA A 160 -10.37 -7.26 8.85
N ARG A 161 -10.96 -8.23 9.55
CA ARG A 161 -10.57 -9.65 9.50
C ARG A 161 -11.46 -10.52 8.64
N ASP A 162 -12.55 -9.96 8.12
CA ASP A 162 -13.42 -10.67 7.19
C ASP A 162 -13.14 -10.29 5.74
N GLU A 163 -13.59 -11.14 4.82
CA GLU A 163 -13.37 -10.97 3.38
C GLU A 163 -14.09 -9.76 2.79
N GLN A 164 -15.01 -9.11 3.52
CA GLN A 164 -15.72 -7.92 3.08
C GLN A 164 -14.93 -6.64 3.32
N ALA A 165 -13.80 -6.71 4.03
CA ALA A 165 -12.90 -5.58 4.19
C ALA A 165 -12.43 -5.06 2.83
N GLY A 166 -12.52 -3.75 2.67
CA GLY A 166 -12.06 -3.03 1.50
C GLY A 166 -10.53 -2.86 1.46
N PRO A 167 -10.01 -2.33 0.35
CA PRO A 167 -8.57 -2.23 0.09
C PRO A 167 -7.80 -1.26 0.98
N LEU A 168 -8.45 -0.56 1.90
CA LEU A 168 -7.80 0.25 2.93
C LEU A 168 -7.72 -0.45 4.29
N TRP A 169 -8.43 -1.57 4.47
CA TRP A 169 -8.64 -2.14 5.80
C TRP A 169 -8.28 -3.62 5.90
N ALA A 170 -8.19 -4.36 4.79
CA ALA A 170 -8.06 -5.80 4.83
C ALA A 170 -6.83 -6.30 5.61
N GLU A 171 -7.06 -7.10 6.66
CA GLU A 171 -5.99 -7.79 7.37
C GLU A 171 -5.39 -8.88 6.46
N SER A 172 -4.06 -8.88 6.38
CA SER A 172 -3.29 -9.63 5.39
C SER A 172 -3.53 -11.15 5.48
N GLY A 173 -3.63 -11.72 6.68
CA GLY A 173 -3.88 -13.14 6.85
C GLY A 173 -5.30 -13.56 6.52
N ALA A 174 -6.26 -13.10 7.33
CA ALA A 174 -7.62 -13.61 7.36
C ALA A 174 -8.53 -13.03 6.26
N ALA A 175 -8.38 -11.75 5.92
CA ALA A 175 -9.23 -11.09 4.94
C ALA A 175 -8.67 -11.17 3.51
N LEU A 176 -7.34 -11.10 3.37
CA LEU A 176 -6.67 -11.12 2.07
C LEU A 176 -6.22 -12.52 1.66
N HIS A 177 -5.22 -13.09 2.32
CA HIS A 177 -4.58 -14.32 1.84
C HIS A 177 -5.49 -15.55 1.93
N GLU A 178 -6.17 -15.78 3.05
CA GLU A 178 -6.94 -17.00 3.28
C GLU A 178 -8.10 -17.19 2.26
N PRO A 179 -8.92 -16.17 1.94
CA PRO A 179 -9.97 -16.30 0.93
C PRO A 179 -9.41 -16.53 -0.47
N TRP A 180 -8.38 -15.78 -0.88
CA TRP A 180 -7.74 -15.97 -2.19
C TRP A 180 -7.06 -17.35 -2.32
N MET A 181 -6.52 -17.92 -1.24
CA MET A 181 -5.96 -19.27 -1.26
C MET A 181 -7.01 -20.39 -1.37
N ARG A 182 -8.27 -20.10 -1.03
CA ARG A 182 -9.40 -21.01 -1.19
C ARG A 182 -10.09 -20.88 -2.53
N TYR A 183 -9.77 -19.82 -3.29
CA TYR A 183 -10.37 -19.58 -4.59
C TYR A 183 -9.90 -20.65 -5.60
N GLU A 184 -10.86 -21.35 -6.19
CA GLU A 184 -10.60 -22.44 -7.14
C GLU A 184 -10.46 -21.96 -8.60
N GLY A 185 -10.69 -20.66 -8.85
CA GLY A 185 -10.53 -20.06 -10.17
C GLY A 185 -9.10 -19.56 -10.44
N ILE A 186 -8.97 -18.78 -11.52
CA ILE A 186 -7.69 -18.19 -11.92
C ILE A 186 -7.48 -16.88 -11.15
N VAL A 187 -6.36 -16.78 -10.44
CA VAL A 187 -5.94 -15.51 -9.82
C VAL A 187 -5.36 -14.61 -10.92
N PRO A 188 -6.02 -13.47 -11.25
CA PRO A 188 -5.73 -12.74 -12.48
C PRO A 188 -4.35 -12.08 -12.48
N PHE A 189 -3.95 -11.50 -11.33
CA PHE A 189 -2.72 -10.72 -11.17
C PHE A 189 -2.13 -10.88 -9.76
N GLY A 190 -0.87 -10.45 -9.58
CA GLY A 190 -0.23 -10.32 -8.27
C GLY A 190 -0.69 -9.07 -7.53
N GLN A 191 -0.36 -8.98 -6.24
CA GLN A 191 -0.71 -7.81 -5.42
C GLN A 191 0.50 -7.32 -4.62
N ILE A 192 0.63 -6.02 -4.43
CA ILE A 192 1.60 -5.41 -3.50
C ILE A 192 0.83 -4.52 -2.54
N HIS A 193 1.03 -4.72 -1.24
CA HIS A 193 0.24 -4.05 -0.21
C HIS A 193 1.03 -3.77 1.08
N GLY A 194 0.58 -2.78 1.84
CA GLY A 194 1.02 -2.44 3.19
C GLY A 194 0.04 -2.94 4.27
N HIS A 195 -0.27 -2.06 5.22
CA HIS A 195 -1.28 -2.16 6.30
C HIS A 195 -1.00 -3.17 7.43
N SER A 196 -0.84 -4.43 7.06
CA SER A 196 -0.65 -5.53 8.00
C SER A 196 0.17 -6.64 7.38
N THR A 197 0.64 -7.55 8.24
CA THR A 197 1.55 -8.61 7.83
C THR A 197 1.27 -9.87 8.63
N ILE A 198 1.65 -11.01 8.05
CA ILE A 198 1.47 -12.35 8.60
C ILE A 198 2.68 -12.82 9.43
N VAL A 199 3.58 -11.90 9.76
CA VAL A 199 4.74 -12.14 10.62
C VAL A 199 4.91 -11.03 11.64
N HIS A 200 5.59 -11.33 12.73
CA HIS A 200 6.15 -10.34 13.63
C HIS A 200 7.65 -10.22 13.36
N PHE A 201 8.07 -9.11 12.75
CA PHE A 201 9.46 -8.91 12.35
C PHE A 201 10.44 -8.83 13.53
N GLY A 202 10.00 -8.33 14.69
CA GLY A 202 10.87 -8.10 15.85
C GLY A 202 11.45 -9.38 16.47
N ASP A 203 10.70 -10.48 16.43
CA ASP A 203 11.10 -11.80 16.97
C ASP A 203 11.11 -12.89 15.87
N GLN A 204 10.97 -12.50 14.59
CA GLN A 204 10.93 -13.37 13.42
C GLN A 204 9.89 -14.51 13.51
N ARG A 205 8.72 -14.22 14.08
CA ARG A 205 7.64 -15.20 14.29
C ARG A 205 6.55 -15.10 13.22
N TRP A 206 6.02 -16.24 12.81
CA TRP A 206 4.84 -16.31 11.93
C TRP A 206 3.54 -16.10 12.74
N GLN A 207 2.63 -15.29 12.20
CA GLN A 207 1.32 -14.94 12.77
C GLN A 207 0.19 -15.27 11.79
N CYS A 208 0.23 -16.48 11.21
CA CYS A 208 -0.77 -16.94 10.25
C CYS A 208 -0.97 -18.46 10.34
N ASP A 209 -2.03 -18.93 9.70
CA ASP A 209 -2.35 -20.35 9.59
C ASP A 209 -1.31 -21.11 8.77
N GLY A 210 -1.22 -22.43 9.02
CA GLY A 210 -0.23 -23.30 8.39
C GLY A 210 -0.27 -23.30 6.86
N ARG A 211 -1.46 -23.16 6.27
CA ARG A 211 -1.64 -23.06 4.80
C ARG A 211 -0.95 -21.85 4.21
N ILE A 212 -1.10 -20.68 4.84
CA ILE A 212 -0.47 -19.44 4.40
C ILE A 212 1.04 -19.57 4.55
N ARG A 213 1.49 -20.01 5.73
CA ARG A 213 2.91 -20.18 6.05
C ARG A 213 3.65 -21.09 5.07
N GLN A 214 3.04 -22.19 4.62
CA GLN A 214 3.64 -23.12 3.66
C GLN A 214 3.92 -22.50 2.28
N ARG A 215 3.26 -21.40 1.94
CA ARG A 215 3.39 -20.69 0.66
C ARG A 215 4.04 -19.32 0.80
N ALA A 216 4.51 -19.00 1.99
CA ALA A 216 5.03 -17.70 2.32
C ALA A 216 6.55 -17.73 2.58
N THR A 217 7.23 -16.67 2.17
CA THR A 217 8.61 -16.37 2.57
C THR A 217 8.67 -14.97 3.15
N ALA A 218 9.60 -14.75 4.07
CA ALA A 218 9.83 -13.46 4.71
C ALA A 218 11.29 -13.04 4.50
N ASP A 219 11.47 -11.82 3.98
CA ASP A 219 12.74 -11.11 4.01
C ASP A 219 12.77 -10.29 5.30
N TRP A 220 13.42 -10.83 6.33
CA TRP A 220 13.40 -10.22 7.67
C TRP A 220 14.11 -8.86 7.73
N PRO A 221 15.29 -8.66 7.10
CA PRO A 221 15.96 -7.36 7.09
C PRO A 221 15.20 -6.28 6.29
N ALA A 222 14.67 -6.64 5.11
CA ALA A 222 13.91 -5.70 4.28
C ALA A 222 12.49 -5.48 4.81
N ARG A 223 12.00 -6.41 5.64
CA ARG A 223 10.64 -6.49 6.17
C ARG A 223 9.58 -6.68 5.09
N HIS A 224 9.85 -7.56 4.14
CA HIS A 224 8.88 -7.93 3.11
C HIS A 224 8.39 -9.36 3.31
N VAL A 225 7.12 -9.59 3.00
CA VAL A 225 6.55 -10.93 2.96
C VAL A 225 6.08 -11.23 1.55
N ARG A 226 6.33 -12.45 1.07
CA ARG A 226 5.90 -12.91 -0.25
C ARG A 226 5.07 -14.16 -0.09
N VAL A 227 3.85 -14.16 -0.63
CA VAL A 227 2.89 -15.27 -0.52
C VAL A 227 2.46 -15.69 -1.92
N ARG A 228 2.61 -16.98 -2.25
CA ARG A 228 2.13 -17.53 -3.53
C ARG A 228 0.66 -17.91 -3.45
N VAL A 229 -0.16 -17.33 -4.32
CA VAL A 229 -1.61 -17.54 -4.37
C VAL A 229 -2.05 -17.79 -5.82
N GLY A 230 -2.57 -18.98 -6.12
CA GLY A 230 -3.04 -19.33 -7.46
C GLY A 230 -2.01 -19.12 -8.59
N GLY A 231 -0.72 -19.32 -8.30
CA GLY A 231 0.37 -19.08 -9.26
C GLY A 231 0.86 -17.63 -9.34
N ARG A 232 0.21 -16.69 -8.66
CA ARG A 232 0.60 -15.28 -8.55
C ARG A 232 1.31 -14.98 -7.23
N LEU A 233 1.95 -13.83 -7.16
CA LEU A 233 2.68 -13.36 -5.97
C LEU A 233 1.95 -12.21 -5.29
N PHE A 234 1.68 -12.34 -4.00
CA PHE A 234 1.21 -11.26 -3.13
C PHE A 234 2.39 -10.83 -2.25
N ILE A 235 2.70 -9.53 -2.24
CA ILE A 235 3.88 -8.98 -1.58
C ILE A 235 3.44 -7.95 -0.53
N GLY A 236 3.65 -8.28 0.74
CA GLY A 236 3.49 -7.35 1.86
C GLY A 236 4.76 -6.51 2.05
N VAL A 237 4.61 -5.19 2.08
CA VAL A 237 5.70 -4.20 2.23
C VAL A 237 5.55 -3.31 3.47
N ASP A 238 4.60 -3.59 4.37
CA ASP A 238 4.46 -2.86 5.66
C ASP A 238 5.66 -3.17 6.58
N PRO A 239 6.54 -2.19 6.85
CA PRO A 239 7.71 -2.39 7.69
C PRO A 239 7.36 -2.51 9.17
N ARG A 240 6.11 -2.29 9.59
CA ARG A 240 5.65 -2.34 10.99
C ARG A 240 6.49 -1.43 11.89
N HIS A 241 6.56 -0.14 11.55
CA HIS A 241 7.30 0.84 12.35
C HIS A 241 6.78 1.01 13.78
N GLY A 242 5.47 0.82 14.00
CA GLY A 242 4.86 1.04 15.31
C GLY A 242 5.11 2.46 15.83
N ARG A 243 5.30 2.63 17.13
CA ARG A 243 5.56 3.95 17.74
C ARG A 243 7.02 4.39 17.68
N THR A 244 7.96 3.46 17.53
CA THR A 244 9.41 3.72 17.71
C THR A 244 10.23 3.59 16.43
N GLY A 245 9.61 3.21 15.32
CA GLY A 245 10.29 2.96 14.05
C GLY A 245 10.87 1.54 13.96
N ALA A 246 11.11 1.10 12.73
CA ALA A 246 11.77 -0.18 12.48
C ALA A 246 13.29 -0.03 12.60
N THR A 247 13.95 -1.02 13.19
CA THR A 247 15.42 -1.07 13.28
C THR A 247 16.09 -1.24 11.91
N SER A 248 15.44 -1.98 11.01
CA SER A 248 15.84 -2.20 9.61
C SER A 248 14.59 -2.44 8.78
N TRP A 249 14.56 -1.87 7.58
CA TRP A 249 13.57 -2.10 6.53
C TRP A 249 14.10 -1.51 5.22
N GLN A 250 13.51 -1.88 4.09
CA GLN A 250 13.85 -1.33 2.78
C GLN A 250 12.59 -1.14 1.92
N PRO A 251 12.57 -0.22 0.95
CA PRO A 251 11.56 -0.23 -0.09
C PRO A 251 11.70 -1.51 -0.95
N LEU A 252 10.59 -1.96 -1.54
CA LEU A 252 10.64 -3.02 -2.55
C LEU A 252 11.08 -2.41 -3.88
N ILE A 253 12.22 -2.86 -4.40
CA ILE A 253 12.76 -2.40 -5.69
C ILE A 253 12.35 -3.38 -6.79
N LEU A 254 11.77 -2.85 -7.85
CA LEU A 254 11.38 -3.59 -9.05
C LEU A 254 12.07 -2.94 -10.26
N ASP A 255 13.01 -3.67 -10.85
CA ASP A 255 13.69 -3.23 -12.07
C ASP A 255 12.85 -3.57 -13.31
N ASN A 256 13.02 -2.78 -14.37
CA ASN A 256 12.31 -2.95 -15.64
C ASN A 256 10.78 -2.98 -15.47
N ALA A 257 10.28 -2.14 -14.57
CA ALA A 257 8.86 -2.04 -14.29
C ALA A 257 8.21 -0.93 -15.13
N GLU A 258 7.03 -1.22 -15.67
CA GLU A 258 6.18 -0.27 -16.38
C GLU A 258 4.98 0.06 -15.50
N VAL A 259 4.75 1.36 -15.28
CA VAL A 259 3.56 1.82 -14.56
C VAL A 259 2.45 2.03 -15.57
N HIS A 260 1.32 1.39 -15.32
CA HIS A 260 0.13 1.59 -16.15
C HIS A 260 -0.46 2.94 -15.75
N ALA A 261 -0.21 3.95 -16.57
CA ALA A 261 -0.80 5.26 -16.38
C ALA A 261 -2.32 5.12 -16.32
N MET A 262 -2.91 5.76 -15.33
CA MET A 262 -4.35 5.96 -15.28
C MET A 262 -4.75 6.81 -16.49
N PRO A 263 -5.83 6.48 -17.22
CA PRO A 263 -6.41 7.44 -18.15
C PRO A 263 -6.72 8.71 -17.36
N ALA A 264 -6.31 9.87 -17.88
CA ALA A 264 -6.72 11.14 -17.30
C ALA A 264 -8.26 11.17 -17.21
N PRO A 265 -8.85 11.69 -16.12
CA PRO A 265 -10.29 11.88 -16.04
C PRO A 265 -10.73 12.72 -17.23
N ALA A 266 -11.75 12.22 -17.95
CA ALA A 266 -12.33 12.86 -19.13
C ALA A 266 -13.11 14.13 -18.76
#